data_AF-A0A818ZWF7-F1
#
_entry.id   AF-A0A818ZWF7-F1
#
_cell.length_a   1.000
_cell.length_b   1.000
_cell.length_c   1.000
_cell.angle_alpha   90.00
_cell.angle_beta   90.00
_cell.angle_gamma   90.00
#
_symmetry.space_group_name_H-M   'P 1'
#
loop_
_entity.id
_entity.type
_entity.pdbx_description
1 polymer ?
#
loop_
_entity_poly.entity_id
_entity_poly.type
_entity_poly.pdbx_seq_one_letter_code
_entity_poly.pdbx_strand_id
1 'polypeptide(L)'
;MLILTKNTYLSLISLAKKQQVQSQIPIPVAYSLYLYRYKSKRDYMDFAFTFLLTNILGFVIYYIIPAAPPWYIELYGFEFNLNVPGNPAGFIHFDQITGLKVFSSMYSKNANVFAAIPSLHAAYPLITVLYGSLSKKLWLHITFVLFTLCVWFSAIYSRHHYVIDVLAGGMCAITAYILYRLLSHQEERFYALEKFVKGEKDVLFATDIASKGLDFPDIQHVINYDLPEDIENYVHRIGRTGRCGRQGLATTFINKTCD
;
A
#
# COMPACT_ATOMS: atom_id res chain seq x y z
N MET A 1 47.23 -1.95 -9.78
CA MET A 1 46.60 -0.69 -10.23
C MET A 1 46.06 -0.91 -11.64
N LEU A 2 44.85 -1.47 -11.74
CA LEU A 2 44.22 -1.84 -13.02
C LEU A 2 43.49 -0.62 -13.58
N ILE A 3 44.05 -0.03 -14.64
CA ILE A 3 43.47 1.10 -15.35
C ILE A 3 42.32 0.55 -16.21
N LEU A 4 41.09 0.63 -15.70
CA LEU A 4 39.89 0.31 -16.47
C LEU A 4 39.66 1.41 -17.52
N THR A 5 39.73 1.06 -18.79
CA THR A 5 39.43 1.95 -19.91
C THR A 5 37.96 2.38 -19.91
N LYS A 6 37.67 3.60 -20.40
CA LYS A 6 36.34 4.24 -20.44
C LYS A 6 35.25 3.33 -21.07
N ASN A 7 35.63 2.49 -22.04
CA ASN A 7 34.74 1.52 -22.69
C ASN A 7 34.34 0.35 -21.79
N THR A 8 35.22 -0.09 -20.89
CA THR A 8 34.94 -1.17 -19.94
C THR A 8 34.05 -0.68 -18.80
N TYR A 9 34.18 0.59 -18.40
CA TYR A 9 33.25 1.24 -17.48
C TYR A 9 31.86 1.38 -18.11
N LEU A 10 31.77 1.83 -19.37
CA LEU A 10 30.50 1.94 -20.08
C LEU A 10 29.85 0.57 -20.35
N SER A 11 30.64 -0.48 -20.62
CA SER A 11 30.13 -1.83 -20.79
C SER A 11 29.70 -2.46 -19.46
N LEU A 12 30.42 -2.21 -18.35
CA LEU A 12 30.00 -2.61 -16.99
C LEU A 12 28.75 -1.86 -16.52
N ILE A 13 28.61 -0.57 -16.84
CA ILE A 13 27.39 0.21 -16.59
C ILE A 13 26.23 -0.29 -17.46
N SER A 14 26.50 -0.71 -18.71
CA SER A 14 25.52 -1.36 -19.60
C SER A 14 25.12 -2.75 -19.11
N LEU A 15 26.06 -3.53 -18.58
CA LEU A 15 25.80 -4.85 -18.00
C LEU A 15 25.00 -4.72 -16.69
N ALA A 16 25.37 -3.76 -15.83
CA ALA A 16 24.62 -3.39 -14.64
C ALA A 16 23.22 -2.86 -14.99
N LYS A 17 23.08 -2.04 -16.04
CA LYS A 17 21.77 -1.59 -16.58
C LYS A 17 20.89 -2.75 -17.02
N LYS A 18 21.46 -3.81 -17.61
CA LYS A 18 20.73 -5.03 -18.01
C LYS A 18 20.36 -5.95 -16.85
N GLN A 19 21.06 -5.85 -15.71
CA GLN A 19 20.96 -6.80 -14.61
C GLN A 19 20.19 -6.27 -13.39
N GLN A 20 20.03 -4.95 -13.26
CA GLN A 20 19.60 -4.31 -12.01
C GLN A 20 18.08 -4.02 -11.88
N VAL A 21 17.23 -4.40 -12.85
CA VAL A 21 15.85 -3.87 -12.87
C VAL A 21 14.76 -4.84 -12.38
N GLN A 22 14.93 -6.17 -12.36
CA GLN A 22 13.73 -7.02 -12.46
C GLN A 22 13.45 -8.05 -11.36
N SER A 23 14.01 -7.92 -10.14
CA SER A 23 13.45 -8.62 -8.97
C SER A 23 13.32 -7.66 -7.78
N GLN A 24 12.31 -6.79 -7.84
CA GLN A 24 11.99 -5.90 -6.72
C GLN A 24 10.93 -6.46 -5.76
N ILE A 25 10.32 -7.60 -6.11
CA ILE A 25 9.45 -8.41 -5.24
C ILE A 25 10.13 -8.87 -3.93
N PRO A 26 11.44 -9.19 -3.86
CA PRO A 26 12.08 -9.70 -2.65
C PRO A 26 12.00 -8.74 -1.47
N ILE A 27 11.99 -7.42 -1.68
CA ILE A 27 12.02 -6.44 -0.59
C ILE A 27 10.66 -6.27 0.09
N PRO A 28 9.55 -6.02 -0.64
CA PRO A 28 8.20 -6.08 -0.07
C PRO A 28 7.90 -7.43 0.58
N VAL A 29 8.37 -8.54 0.00
CA VAL A 29 8.19 -9.88 0.56
C VAL A 29 9.04 -10.10 1.82
N ALA A 30 10.30 -9.66 1.83
CA ALA A 30 11.13 -9.71 3.03
C ALA A 30 10.56 -8.82 4.14
N TYR A 31 10.01 -7.66 3.79
CA TYR A 31 9.34 -6.77 4.73
C TYR A 31 8.05 -7.38 5.27
N SER A 32 7.24 -8.04 4.43
CA SER A 32 6.03 -8.73 4.90
C SER A 32 6.37 -9.90 5.82
N LEU A 33 7.42 -10.67 5.54
CA LEU A 33 7.93 -11.71 6.43
C LEU A 33 8.46 -11.13 7.76
N TYR A 34 9.14 -9.99 7.71
CA TYR A 34 9.57 -9.27 8.92
C TYR A 34 8.36 -8.86 9.77
N LEU A 35 7.31 -8.30 9.16
CA LEU A 35 6.07 -7.96 9.86
C LEU A 35 5.41 -9.21 10.46
N TYR A 36 5.34 -10.31 9.71
CA TYR A 36 4.79 -11.57 10.21
C TYR A 36 5.55 -12.11 11.44
N ARG A 37 6.88 -12.02 11.44
CA ARG A 37 7.72 -12.62 12.49
C ARG A 37 7.91 -11.77 13.75
N TYR A 38 7.92 -10.44 13.60
CA TYR A 38 8.30 -9.51 14.67
C TYR A 38 7.20 -8.49 15.05
N LYS A 39 6.10 -8.44 14.30
CA LYS A 39 4.98 -7.53 14.54
C LYS A 39 3.67 -8.30 14.72
N SER A 40 2.55 -7.59 14.80
CA SER A 40 1.24 -8.19 14.98
C SER A 40 0.72 -8.80 13.67
N LYS A 41 -0.14 -9.82 13.79
CA LYS A 41 -0.85 -10.38 12.63
C LYS A 41 -1.63 -9.31 11.86
N ARG A 42 -2.14 -8.29 12.55
CA ARG A 42 -2.85 -7.16 11.96
C ARG A 42 -1.95 -6.35 11.03
N ASP A 43 -0.76 -5.94 11.50
CA ASP A 43 0.18 -5.15 10.68
C ASP A 43 0.57 -5.89 9.38
N TYR A 44 0.73 -7.20 9.45
CA TYR A 44 0.97 -8.05 8.27
C TYR A 44 -0.23 -8.08 7.33
N MET A 45 -1.44 -8.29 7.86
CA MET A 45 -2.66 -8.32 7.05
C MET A 45 -2.93 -6.97 6.37
N ASP A 46 -2.73 -5.86 7.08
CA ASP A 46 -2.90 -4.52 6.54
C ASP A 46 -1.97 -4.26 5.34
N PHE A 47 -0.70 -4.65 5.49
CA PHE A 47 0.27 -4.58 4.41
C PHE A 47 -0.13 -5.47 3.22
N ALA A 48 -0.50 -6.73 3.49
CA ALA A 48 -0.85 -7.71 2.47
C ALA A 48 -2.10 -7.29 1.68
N PHE A 49 -3.13 -6.78 2.34
CA PHE A 49 -4.34 -6.29 1.67
C PHE A 49 -4.09 -5.01 0.87
N THR A 50 -3.30 -4.08 1.38
CA THR A 50 -2.91 -2.88 0.59
C THR A 50 -2.11 -3.27 -0.64
N PHE A 51 -1.19 -4.23 -0.51
CA PHE A 51 -0.44 -4.78 -1.64
C PHE A 51 -1.38 -5.44 -2.66
N LEU A 52 -2.33 -6.27 -2.21
CA LEU A 52 -3.31 -6.91 -3.07
C LEU A 52 -4.20 -5.88 -3.78
N LEU A 53 -4.71 -4.89 -3.06
CA LEU A 53 -5.57 -3.83 -3.62
C LEU A 53 -4.82 -3.00 -4.66
N THR A 54 -3.54 -2.67 -4.41
CA THR A 54 -2.69 -1.98 -5.39
C THR A 54 -2.52 -2.81 -6.67
N ASN A 55 -2.34 -4.13 -6.54
CA ASN A 55 -2.25 -5.02 -7.70
C ASN A 55 -3.57 -5.03 -8.48
N ILE A 56 -4.71 -5.18 -7.80
CA ILE A 56 -6.02 -5.18 -8.45
C ILE A 56 -6.26 -3.85 -9.18
N LEU A 57 -6.01 -2.72 -8.54
CA LEU A 57 -6.13 -1.39 -9.16
C LEU A 57 -5.18 -1.24 -10.36
N GLY A 58 -3.94 -1.70 -10.22
CA GLY A 58 -2.98 -1.72 -11.32
C GLY A 58 -3.47 -2.54 -12.51
N PHE A 59 -4.01 -3.74 -12.28
CA PHE A 59 -4.58 -4.59 -13.34
C PHE A 59 -5.81 -3.97 -13.98
N VAL A 60 -6.69 -3.33 -13.21
CA VAL A 60 -7.87 -2.63 -13.76
C VAL A 60 -7.43 -1.48 -14.67
N ILE A 61 -6.49 -0.65 -14.22
CA ILE A 61 -5.97 0.47 -15.03
C ILE A 61 -5.26 -0.07 -16.28
N TYR A 62 -4.51 -1.16 -16.16
CA TYR A 62 -3.88 -1.86 -17.28
C TYR A 62 -4.86 -2.23 -18.40
N TYR A 63 -6.06 -2.74 -18.05
CA TYR A 63 -7.06 -3.10 -19.04
C TYR A 63 -7.80 -1.90 -19.64
N ILE A 64 -7.90 -0.80 -18.91
CA ILE A 64 -8.57 0.43 -19.38
C ILE A 64 -7.64 1.24 -20.29
N ILE A 65 -6.35 1.33 -19.94
CA ILE A 65 -5.36 2.17 -20.63
C ILE A 65 -4.12 1.32 -20.97
N PRO A 66 -4.17 0.50 -22.05
CA PRO A 66 -2.98 -0.19 -22.52
C PRO A 66 -1.98 0.84 -23.06
N ALA A 67 -0.77 0.85 -22.50
CA ALA A 67 0.28 1.80 -22.84
C ALA A 67 1.58 1.08 -23.16
N ALA A 68 2.18 1.42 -24.31
CA ALA A 68 3.47 0.88 -24.73
C ALA A 68 4.63 1.52 -23.92
N PRO A 69 5.62 0.73 -23.49
CA PRO A 69 6.81 1.26 -22.82
C PRO A 69 7.76 1.97 -23.81
N PRO A 70 8.68 2.85 -23.34
CA PRO A 70 9.53 3.65 -24.21
C PRO A 70 10.38 2.83 -25.19
N TRP A 71 10.91 1.69 -24.74
CA TRP A 71 11.72 0.80 -25.57
C TRP A 71 10.93 0.19 -26.74
N TYR A 72 9.62 -0.01 -26.59
CA TYR A 72 8.77 -0.55 -27.65
C TYR A 72 8.64 0.46 -28.79
N ILE A 73 8.37 1.71 -28.44
CA ILE A 73 8.22 2.81 -29.42
C ILE A 73 9.54 3.05 -30.16
N GLU A 74 10.68 2.95 -29.48
CA GLU A 74 12.00 3.09 -30.10
C GLU A 74 12.33 1.99 -31.13
N LEU A 75 11.82 0.76 -30.95
CA LEU A 75 12.13 -0.38 -31.82
C LEU A 75 11.08 -0.65 -32.90
N TYR A 76 9.80 -0.44 -32.59
CA TYR A 76 8.67 -0.83 -33.42
C TYR A 76 7.80 0.36 -33.85
N GLY A 77 8.12 1.58 -33.40
CA GLY A 77 7.31 2.77 -33.66
C GLY A 77 5.96 2.74 -32.93
N PHE A 78 4.96 3.41 -33.50
CA PHE A 78 3.60 3.47 -32.94
C PHE A 78 2.69 2.35 -33.45
N GLU A 79 3.21 1.38 -34.21
CA GLU A 79 2.41 0.27 -34.72
C GLU A 79 2.01 -0.67 -33.59
N PHE A 80 0.71 -0.92 -33.48
CA PHE A 80 0.16 -1.77 -32.43
C PHE A 80 0.31 -3.24 -32.81
N ASN A 81 1.39 -3.88 -32.34
CA ASN A 81 1.64 -5.30 -32.54
C ASN A 81 1.62 -6.07 -31.21
N LEU A 82 0.52 -6.78 -30.97
CA LEU A 82 0.26 -7.61 -29.78
C LEU A 82 1.11 -8.90 -29.72
N ASN A 83 1.73 -9.30 -30.83
CA ASN A 83 2.49 -10.56 -30.94
C ASN A 83 3.98 -10.40 -30.62
N VAL A 84 4.42 -9.22 -30.17
CA VAL A 84 5.81 -9.01 -29.76
C VAL A 84 6.04 -9.72 -28.42
N PRO A 85 6.98 -10.68 -28.33
CA PRO A 85 7.26 -11.36 -27.08
C PRO A 85 7.83 -10.37 -26.05
N GLY A 86 7.43 -10.52 -24.79
CA GLY A 86 8.00 -9.73 -23.69
C GLY A 86 9.52 -9.90 -23.63
N ASN A 87 10.26 -8.81 -23.44
CA ASN A 87 11.72 -8.87 -23.30
C ASN A 87 12.08 -9.40 -21.90
N PRO A 88 12.61 -10.64 -21.75
CA PRO A 88 12.92 -11.21 -20.44
C PRO A 88 14.18 -10.60 -19.80
N ALA A 89 14.82 -9.65 -20.49
CA ALA A 89 16.08 -9.00 -20.12
C ALA A 89 17.08 -9.95 -19.43
N GLY A 90 17.67 -9.56 -18.30
CA GLY A 90 18.76 -10.28 -17.62
C GLY A 90 18.41 -11.69 -17.12
N PHE A 91 17.13 -12.08 -17.06
CA PHE A 91 16.72 -13.42 -16.62
C PHE A 91 17.01 -14.54 -17.62
N ILE A 92 17.22 -14.20 -18.90
CA ILE A 92 17.75 -15.17 -19.87
C ILE A 92 19.10 -15.71 -19.39
N HIS A 93 19.90 -14.87 -18.72
CA HIS A 93 21.20 -15.28 -18.22
C HIS A 93 21.09 -16.27 -17.04
N PHE A 94 20.05 -16.12 -16.20
CA PHE A 94 19.76 -17.10 -15.16
C PHE A 94 19.32 -18.44 -15.74
N ASP A 95 18.44 -18.42 -16.76
CA ASP A 95 18.05 -19.64 -17.49
C ASP A 95 19.26 -20.30 -18.19
N GLN A 96 20.20 -19.50 -18.72
CA GLN A 96 21.45 -19.99 -19.33
C GLN A 96 22.41 -20.63 -18.32
N ILE A 97 22.51 -20.06 -17.11
CA ILE A 97 23.41 -20.56 -16.06
C ILE A 97 22.82 -21.80 -15.37
N THR A 98 21.52 -21.81 -15.12
CA THR A 98 20.84 -22.89 -14.39
C THR A 98 20.33 -24.02 -15.28
N GLY A 99 20.23 -23.79 -16.59
CA GLY A 99 19.67 -24.74 -17.56
C GLY A 99 18.15 -24.91 -17.46
N LEU A 100 17.50 -24.22 -16.52
CA LEU A 100 16.05 -24.30 -16.29
C LEU A 100 15.36 -23.19 -17.10
N LYS A 101 14.49 -23.57 -18.05
CA LYS A 101 13.71 -22.64 -18.88
C LYS A 101 12.53 -22.01 -18.12
N VAL A 102 12.76 -21.49 -16.92
CA VAL A 102 11.69 -20.97 -16.06
C VAL A 102 11.25 -19.60 -16.54
N PHE A 103 12.21 -18.67 -16.71
CA PHE A 103 11.88 -17.30 -17.06
C PHE A 103 11.55 -17.17 -18.54
N SER A 104 12.31 -17.81 -19.44
CA SER A 104 12.01 -17.87 -20.87
C SER A 104 10.60 -18.42 -21.16
N SER A 105 10.13 -19.41 -20.40
CA SER A 105 8.76 -19.95 -20.52
C SER A 105 7.68 -19.00 -19.96
N MET A 106 7.95 -18.28 -18.87
CA MET A 106 7.02 -17.28 -18.35
C MET A 106 6.85 -16.07 -19.27
N TYR A 107 7.95 -15.54 -19.82
CA TYR A 107 7.92 -14.35 -20.68
C TYR A 107 7.48 -14.64 -22.13
N SER A 108 7.66 -15.87 -22.62
CA SER A 108 7.19 -16.29 -23.96
C SER A 108 5.69 -16.58 -24.03
N LYS A 109 5.03 -16.83 -22.89
CA LYS A 109 3.57 -16.97 -22.81
C LYS A 109 2.94 -15.58 -22.64
N ASN A 110 2.73 -14.87 -23.75
CA ASN A 110 1.92 -13.65 -23.87
C ASN A 110 2.00 -12.67 -22.68
N ALA A 111 3.21 -12.17 -22.39
CA ALA A 111 3.32 -10.92 -21.65
C ALA A 111 2.88 -9.79 -22.58
N ASN A 112 1.66 -9.27 -22.39
CA ASN A 112 1.18 -8.12 -23.14
C ASN A 112 2.15 -6.95 -22.93
N VAL A 113 2.90 -6.59 -23.97
CA VAL A 113 3.95 -5.58 -23.90
C VAL A 113 3.37 -4.20 -23.63
N PHE A 114 2.08 -3.99 -23.91
CA PHE A 114 1.34 -2.74 -23.68
C PHE A 114 0.87 -2.57 -22.22
N ALA A 115 1.50 -3.27 -21.28
CA ALA A 115 1.19 -3.20 -19.85
C ALA A 115 2.11 -2.27 -19.05
N ALA A 116 2.53 -1.13 -19.63
CA ALA A 116 3.49 -0.26 -18.95
C ALA A 116 2.86 0.50 -17.77
N ILE A 117 1.59 0.95 -17.89
CA ILE A 117 0.94 1.86 -16.95
C ILE A 117 -0.15 1.16 -16.12
N PRO A 118 -0.19 1.33 -14.79
CA PRO A 118 0.74 2.06 -13.93
C PRO A 118 1.90 1.17 -13.45
N SER A 119 3.07 1.76 -13.22
CA SER A 119 4.28 1.03 -12.84
C SER A 119 4.15 0.46 -11.44
N LEU A 120 3.79 -0.82 -11.35
CA LEU A 120 3.78 -1.56 -10.08
C LEU A 120 5.18 -1.64 -9.45
N HIS A 121 6.24 -1.53 -10.26
CA HIS A 121 7.62 -1.41 -9.79
C HIS A 121 7.85 -0.17 -8.92
N ALA A 122 7.19 0.95 -9.26
CA ALA A 122 7.24 2.17 -8.45
C ALA A 122 6.34 2.08 -7.21
N ALA A 123 5.22 1.35 -7.33
CA ALA A 123 4.19 1.22 -6.30
C ALA A 123 4.67 0.40 -5.08
N TYR A 124 5.28 -0.76 -5.30
CA TYR A 124 5.66 -1.68 -4.21
C TYR A 124 6.63 -1.11 -3.16
N PRO A 125 7.77 -0.50 -3.55
CA PRO A 125 8.67 0.10 -2.56
C PRO A 125 7.99 1.28 -1.84
N LEU A 126 7.11 2.01 -2.52
CA LEU A 126 6.33 3.08 -1.87
C LEU A 126 5.40 2.53 -0.79
N ILE A 127 4.73 1.39 -1.00
CA ILE A 127 3.93 0.73 0.05
C ILE A 127 4.80 0.39 1.26
N THR A 128 6.02 -0.10 1.05
CA THR A 128 6.95 -0.37 2.16
C THR A 128 7.36 0.89 2.92
N VAL A 129 7.48 2.03 2.24
CA VAL A 129 7.72 3.33 2.89
C VAL A 129 6.51 3.77 3.73
N LEU A 130 5.30 3.66 3.17
CA LEU A 130 4.06 4.05 3.84
C LEU A 130 3.88 3.27 5.15
N TYR A 131 4.04 1.95 5.13
CA TYR A 131 3.97 1.13 6.35
C TYR A 131 5.22 1.23 7.22
N GLY A 132 6.39 1.51 6.62
CA GLY A 132 7.63 1.79 7.33
C GLY A 132 7.54 3.03 8.21
N SER A 133 6.77 4.05 7.81
CA SER A 133 6.53 5.27 8.60
C SER A 133 5.81 5.00 9.94
N LEU A 134 5.06 3.89 10.02
CA LEU A 134 4.39 3.44 11.24
C LEU A 134 5.35 2.71 12.21
N SER A 135 6.57 2.42 11.78
CA SER A 135 7.59 1.79 12.62
C SER A 135 8.36 2.84 13.42
N LYS A 136 8.54 2.64 14.74
CA LYS A 136 9.30 3.54 15.62
C LYS A 136 10.80 3.70 15.25
N LYS A 137 11.30 2.92 14.29
CA LYS A 137 12.73 2.90 13.91
C LYS A 137 12.96 3.79 12.68
N LEU A 138 13.36 5.03 12.92
CA LEU A 138 13.62 6.03 11.88
C LEU A 138 14.61 5.55 10.80
N TRP A 139 15.65 4.81 11.20
CA TRP A 139 16.65 4.29 10.25
C TRP A 139 16.06 3.34 9.19
N LEU A 140 15.10 2.50 9.57
CA LEU A 140 14.41 1.61 8.61
C LEU A 140 13.60 2.44 7.60
N HIS A 141 12.89 3.45 8.07
CA HIS A 141 12.11 4.33 7.20
C HIS A 141 13.00 5.08 6.19
N ILE A 142 14.11 5.68 6.65
CA ILE A 142 15.09 6.35 5.77
C ILE A 142 15.63 5.38 4.72
N THR A 143 15.93 4.14 5.11
CA THR A 143 16.44 3.11 4.20
C THR A 143 15.43 2.79 3.09
N PHE A 144 14.15 2.64 3.43
CA PHE A 144 13.09 2.40 2.43
C PHE A 144 12.86 3.61 1.52
N VAL A 145 12.93 4.83 2.05
CA VAL A 145 12.79 6.07 1.25
C VAL A 145 13.93 6.16 0.24
N LEU A 146 15.18 6.01 0.68
CA LEU A 146 16.35 6.02 -0.19
C LEU A 146 16.25 4.92 -1.26
N PHE A 147 15.85 3.71 -0.87
CA PHE A 147 15.63 2.61 -1.81
C PHE A 147 14.58 2.96 -2.87
N THR A 148 13.45 3.53 -2.45
CA THR A 148 12.36 3.93 -3.37
C THR A 148 12.83 4.97 -4.38
N LEU A 149 13.55 6.00 -3.93
CA LEU A 149 14.10 7.04 -4.81
C LEU A 149 15.12 6.45 -5.79
N CYS A 150 15.99 5.55 -5.33
CA CYS A 150 16.94 4.85 -6.18
C CYS A 150 16.23 4.01 -7.26
N VAL A 151 15.15 3.32 -6.90
CA VAL A 151 14.33 2.55 -7.85
C VAL A 151 13.70 3.47 -8.90
N TRP A 152 13.06 4.56 -8.47
CA TRP A 152 12.39 5.50 -9.37
C TRP A 152 13.40 6.12 -10.34
N PHE A 153 14.55 6.58 -9.83
CA PHE A 153 15.62 7.12 -10.64
C PHE A 153 16.16 6.10 -11.64
N SER A 154 16.41 4.86 -11.20
CA SER A 154 16.91 3.79 -12.06
C SER A 154 15.92 3.42 -13.17
N ALA A 155 14.63 3.35 -12.86
CA ALA A 155 13.57 3.01 -13.81
C ALA A 155 13.44 4.06 -14.93
N ILE A 156 13.50 5.34 -14.57
CA ILE A 156 13.44 6.47 -15.51
C ILE A 156 14.74 6.56 -16.33
N TYR A 157 15.90 6.50 -15.68
CA TYR A 157 17.22 6.62 -16.34
C TYR A 157 17.52 5.47 -17.31
N SER A 158 16.95 4.31 -17.06
CA SER A 158 17.09 3.13 -17.94
C SER A 158 16.07 3.10 -19.08
N ARG A 159 15.20 4.12 -19.20
CA ARG A 159 14.15 4.23 -20.23
C ARG A 159 13.21 3.01 -20.30
N HIS A 160 13.02 2.31 -19.17
CA HIS A 160 12.08 1.19 -19.09
C HIS A 160 10.65 1.66 -18.82
N HIS A 161 10.52 2.79 -18.11
CA HIS A 161 9.24 3.38 -17.74
C HIS A 161 9.28 4.89 -17.96
N TYR A 162 8.14 5.46 -18.32
CA TYR A 162 7.99 6.91 -18.38
C TYR A 162 7.92 7.50 -16.96
N VAL A 163 8.24 8.78 -16.82
CA VAL A 163 8.06 9.50 -15.55
C VAL A 163 6.59 9.46 -15.11
N ILE A 164 5.66 9.68 -16.05
CA ILE A 164 4.22 9.64 -15.82
C ILE A 164 3.78 8.28 -15.28
N ASP A 165 4.42 7.22 -15.75
CA ASP A 165 4.11 5.86 -15.34
C ASP A 165 4.55 5.55 -13.89
N VAL A 166 5.75 6.01 -13.51
CA VAL A 166 6.23 5.94 -12.12
C VAL A 166 5.33 6.74 -11.18
N LEU A 167 4.92 7.94 -11.59
CA LEU A 167 4.00 8.78 -10.82
C LEU A 167 2.62 8.13 -10.68
N ALA A 168 2.08 7.57 -11.77
CA ALA A 168 0.82 6.84 -11.75
C ALA A 168 0.88 5.61 -10.83
N GLY A 169 1.99 4.87 -10.82
CA GLY A 169 2.24 3.78 -9.87
C GLY A 169 2.25 4.25 -8.42
N GLY A 170 2.92 5.37 -8.13
CA GLY A 170 2.92 5.99 -6.81
C GLY A 170 1.53 6.44 -6.35
N MET A 171 0.78 7.10 -7.25
CA MET A 171 -0.60 7.50 -6.98
C MET A 171 -1.52 6.31 -6.74
N CYS A 172 -1.36 5.23 -7.50
CA CYS A 172 -2.11 3.99 -7.31
C CYS A 172 -1.87 3.39 -5.91
N ALA A 173 -0.61 3.30 -5.49
CA ALA A 173 -0.25 2.82 -4.14
C ALA A 173 -0.83 3.69 -3.02
N ILE A 174 -0.75 5.03 -3.15
CA ILE A 174 -1.32 5.96 -2.16
C ILE A 174 -2.84 5.81 -2.11
N THR A 175 -3.50 5.73 -3.27
CA THR A 175 -4.95 5.57 -3.37
C THR A 175 -5.38 4.24 -2.73
N ALA A 176 -4.67 3.15 -3.03
CA ALA A 176 -4.92 1.84 -2.42
C ALA A 176 -4.75 1.88 -0.90
N TYR A 177 -3.69 2.51 -0.40
CA TYR A 177 -3.44 2.67 1.02
C TYR A 177 -4.54 3.45 1.73
N ILE A 178 -4.97 4.58 1.16
CA ILE A 178 -6.07 5.40 1.73
C ILE A 178 -7.37 4.60 1.72
N LEU A 179 -7.72 3.97 0.59
CA LEU A 179 -8.94 3.19 0.46
C LEU A 179 -8.98 2.03 1.46
N TYR A 180 -7.89 1.27 1.59
CA TYR A 180 -7.79 0.19 2.56
C TYR A 180 -7.95 0.70 4.00
N ARG A 181 -7.25 1.78 4.35
CA ARG A 181 -7.31 2.36 5.71
C ARG A 181 -8.70 2.91 6.05
N LEU A 182 -9.41 3.46 5.07
CA LEU A 182 -10.79 3.90 5.26
C LEU A 182 -11.73 2.71 5.47
N LEU A 183 -11.56 1.64 4.70
CA LEU A 183 -12.38 0.43 4.83
C LEU A 183 -12.12 -0.29 6.15
N SER A 184 -10.84 -0.53 6.49
CA SER A 184 -10.45 -1.25 7.69
C SER A 184 -10.96 -0.55 8.94
N HIS A 185 -10.85 0.79 9.01
CA HIS A 185 -11.34 1.58 10.14
C HIS A 185 -12.84 1.41 10.39
N GLN A 186 -13.64 1.24 9.33
CA GLN A 186 -15.07 0.94 9.49
C GLN A 186 -15.28 -0.46 10.06
N GLU A 187 -14.57 -1.47 9.54
CA GLU A 187 -14.64 -2.84 10.08
C GLU A 187 -14.26 -2.90 11.56
N GLU A 188 -13.22 -2.16 11.99
CA GLU A 188 -12.82 -2.11 13.40
C GLU A 188 -13.95 -1.54 14.27
N ARG A 189 -14.63 -0.49 13.79
CA ARG A 189 -15.76 0.13 14.49
C ARG A 189 -16.92 -0.84 14.62
N PHE A 190 -17.30 -1.51 13.54
CA PHE A 190 -18.38 -2.51 13.56
C PHE A 190 -18.03 -3.69 14.47
N TYR A 191 -16.80 -4.17 14.44
CA TYR A 191 -16.33 -5.24 15.30
C TYR A 191 -16.37 -4.87 16.79
N ALA A 192 -15.91 -3.66 17.14
CA ALA A 192 -15.95 -3.17 18.51
C ALA A 192 -17.41 -3.01 19.01
N LEU A 193 -18.30 -2.50 18.15
CA LEU A 193 -19.72 -2.40 18.44
C LEU A 193 -20.35 -3.78 18.62
N GLU A 194 -20.11 -4.72 17.71
CA GLU A 194 -20.68 -6.07 17.77
C GLU A 194 -20.30 -6.79 19.08
N LYS A 195 -19.03 -6.68 19.48
CA LYS A 195 -18.55 -7.23 20.77
C LYS A 195 -19.20 -6.59 21.98
N PHE A 196 -19.42 -5.28 21.92
CA PHE A 196 -20.13 -4.56 22.98
C PHE A 196 -21.60 -5.00 23.05
N VAL A 197 -22.28 -5.10 21.92
CA VAL A 197 -23.68 -5.57 21.84
C VAL A 197 -23.84 -7.02 22.31
N LYS A 198 -22.88 -7.89 21.98
CA LYS A 198 -22.86 -9.29 22.44
C LYS A 198 -22.52 -9.45 23.93
N GLY A 199 -22.13 -8.37 24.62
CA GLY A 199 -21.68 -8.43 26.01
C GLY A 199 -20.30 -9.09 26.19
N GLU A 200 -19.52 -9.26 25.12
CA GLU A 200 -18.12 -9.73 25.22
C GLU A 200 -17.19 -8.63 25.76
N LYS A 201 -17.64 -7.37 25.68
CA LYS A 201 -16.96 -6.18 26.18
C LYS A 201 -17.95 -5.27 26.88
N ASP A 202 -17.66 -4.91 28.13
CA ASP A 202 -18.55 -4.09 28.96
C ASP A 202 -18.44 -2.59 28.68
N VAL A 203 -17.34 -2.15 28.06
CA VAL A 203 -17.02 -0.73 27.85
C VAL A 203 -16.64 -0.48 26.40
N LEU A 204 -17.24 0.55 25.81
CA LEU A 204 -16.93 1.04 24.47
C LEU A 204 -16.53 2.52 24.52
N PHE A 205 -15.38 2.84 23.93
CA PHE A 205 -14.92 4.22 23.77
C PHE A 205 -15.28 4.72 22.37
N ALA A 206 -15.91 5.89 22.28
CA ALA A 206 -16.30 6.49 21.00
C ALA A 206 -16.19 8.02 21.05
N THR A 207 -15.87 8.63 19.92
CA THR A 207 -15.98 10.08 19.68
C THR A 207 -17.30 10.39 18.96
N ASP A 208 -17.78 11.63 18.99
CA ASP A 208 -19.04 12.02 18.32
C ASP A 208 -19.03 11.72 16.82
N ILE A 209 -17.88 11.89 16.16
CA ILE A 209 -17.72 11.58 14.73
C ILE A 209 -17.72 10.07 14.51
N ALA A 210 -17.19 9.28 15.45
CA ALA A 210 -17.13 7.83 15.34
C ALA A 210 -18.46 7.14 15.68
N SER A 211 -19.32 7.77 16.50
CA SER A 211 -20.60 7.22 16.95
C SER A 211 -21.79 7.55 16.04
N LYS A 212 -21.66 8.53 15.14
CA LYS A 212 -22.69 8.86 14.15
C LYS A 212 -22.99 7.66 13.25
N GLY A 213 -24.28 7.33 13.13
CA GLY A 213 -24.76 6.21 12.32
C GLY A 213 -24.69 4.84 12.99
N LEU A 214 -24.16 4.75 14.22
CA LEU A 214 -24.20 3.52 15.01
C LEU A 214 -25.45 3.51 15.91
N ASP A 215 -26.20 2.41 15.87
CA ASP A 215 -27.28 2.16 16.83
C ASP A 215 -26.72 1.38 18.01
N PHE A 216 -26.90 1.93 19.21
CA PHE A 216 -26.45 1.32 20.44
C PHE A 216 -27.67 0.75 21.17
N PRO A 217 -27.68 -0.56 21.48
CA PRO A 217 -28.71 -1.13 22.34
C PRO A 217 -28.59 -0.52 23.73
N ASP A 218 -29.72 -0.38 24.43
CA ASP A 218 -29.86 0.38 25.69
C ASP A 218 -28.64 0.31 26.63
N ILE A 219 -27.82 1.36 26.57
CA ILE A 219 -26.64 1.54 27.40
C ILE A 219 -27.09 1.92 28.81
N GLN A 220 -26.51 1.32 29.85
CA GLN A 220 -26.85 1.63 31.24
C GLN A 220 -26.21 2.91 31.76
N HIS A 221 -24.98 3.19 31.33
CA HIS A 221 -24.20 4.34 31.79
C HIS A 221 -23.43 4.98 30.63
N VAL A 222 -23.66 6.27 30.40
CA VAL A 222 -22.87 7.10 29.48
C VAL A 222 -21.90 7.95 30.29
N ILE A 223 -20.61 7.89 29.96
CA ILE A 223 -19.57 8.70 30.59
C ILE A 223 -19.00 9.67 29.55
N ASN A 224 -19.24 10.97 29.74
CA ASN A 224 -18.59 12.03 28.99
C ASN A 224 -17.23 12.33 29.63
N TYR A 225 -16.16 11.82 29.03
CA TYR A 225 -14.80 12.10 29.49
C TYR A 225 -14.43 13.58 29.27
N ASP A 226 -14.72 14.09 28.08
CA ASP A 226 -14.60 15.50 27.75
C ASP A 226 -15.99 16.13 27.62
N LEU A 227 -16.15 17.31 28.22
CA LEU A 227 -17.38 18.10 28.12
C LEU A 227 -17.60 18.47 26.63
N PRO A 228 -18.79 18.16 26.05
CA PRO A 228 -19.12 18.59 24.69
C PRO A 228 -19.07 20.12 24.55
N GLU A 229 -18.63 20.60 23.38
CA GLU A 229 -18.58 22.05 23.09
C GLU A 229 -19.99 22.68 22.98
N ASP A 230 -20.98 21.88 22.59
CA ASP A 230 -22.37 22.33 22.44
C ASP A 230 -23.36 21.41 23.18
N ILE A 231 -24.53 22.01 23.51
CA ILE A 231 -25.61 21.33 24.22
C ILE A 231 -26.25 20.23 23.38
N GLU A 232 -26.23 20.34 22.05
CA GLU A 232 -26.84 19.37 21.13
C GLU A 232 -26.09 18.04 21.18
N ASN A 233 -24.76 18.07 21.09
CA ASN A 233 -23.90 16.90 21.26
C ASN A 233 -24.03 16.33 22.67
N TYR A 234 -24.15 17.16 23.71
CA TYR A 234 -24.45 16.68 25.05
C TYR A 234 -25.74 15.85 25.09
N VAL A 235 -26.85 16.39 24.58
CA VAL A 235 -28.14 15.71 24.51
C VAL A 235 -28.06 14.44 23.66
N HIS A 236 -27.37 14.47 22.52
CA HIS A 236 -27.17 13.30 21.66
C HIS A 236 -26.36 12.18 22.32
N ARG A 237 -25.37 12.51 23.17
CA ARG A 237 -24.56 11.55 23.92
C ARG A 237 -25.36 10.90 25.04
N ILE A 238 -26.04 11.69 25.88
CA ILE A 238 -26.81 11.15 27.00
C ILE A 238 -28.06 10.39 26.53
N GLY A 239 -28.62 10.73 25.36
CA GLY A 239 -29.75 10.02 24.75
C GLY A 239 -29.46 8.57 24.34
N ARG A 240 -28.21 8.10 24.54
CA ARG A 240 -27.82 6.70 24.36
C ARG A 240 -28.18 5.81 25.55
N THR A 241 -28.46 6.40 26.71
CA THR A 241 -28.98 5.71 27.90
C THR A 241 -30.44 6.10 28.19
N GLY A 242 -31.11 5.36 29.07
CA GLY A 242 -32.47 5.69 29.52
C GLY A 242 -33.56 5.55 28.45
N ARG A 243 -33.36 4.69 27.44
CA ARG A 243 -34.35 4.44 26.37
C ARG A 243 -35.49 3.53 26.88
N CYS A 244 -36.65 3.63 26.23
CA CYS A 244 -37.82 2.78 26.49
C CYS A 244 -38.30 2.74 27.96
N GLY A 245 -38.18 3.87 28.69
CA GLY A 245 -38.62 3.98 30.08
C GLY A 245 -37.70 3.31 31.10
N ARG A 246 -36.53 2.79 30.68
CA ARG A 246 -35.51 2.28 31.59
C ARG A 246 -34.75 3.43 32.23
N GLN A 247 -34.28 3.24 33.46
CA GLN A 247 -33.38 4.19 34.11
C GLN A 247 -31.98 4.11 33.47
N GLY A 248 -31.38 5.27 33.23
CA GLY A 248 -30.05 5.42 32.65
C GLY A 248 -29.22 6.41 33.46
N LEU A 249 -27.91 6.18 33.54
CA LEU A 249 -26.98 7.08 34.22
C LEU A 249 -26.14 7.84 33.20
N ALA A 250 -25.94 9.13 33.41
CA ALA A 250 -24.99 9.94 32.65
C ALA A 250 -24.04 10.65 33.61
N THR A 251 -22.72 10.49 33.43
CA THR A 251 -21.70 11.17 34.23
C THR A 251 -20.81 11.97 33.30
N THR A 252 -20.54 13.23 33.65
CA THR A 252 -19.69 14.11 32.84
C THR A 252 -18.56 14.64 33.70
N PHE A 253 -17.34 14.50 33.20
CA PHE A 253 -16.18 15.13 33.81
C PHE A 253 -16.04 16.56 33.30
N ILE A 254 -15.75 17.49 34.23
CA ILE A 254 -15.56 18.91 33.95
C ILE A 254 -14.19 19.27 34.50
N ASN A 255 -13.33 19.84 33.66
CA ASN A 255 -12.02 20.33 34.06
C ASN A 255 -12.07 21.85 34.32
N LYS A 256 -11.23 22.35 35.22
CA LYS A 256 -11.19 23.78 35.61
C LYS A 256 -10.55 24.69 34.55
N THR A 257 -10.02 24.13 33.46
CA THR A 257 -9.33 24.86 32.38
C THR A 257 -10.27 25.41 31.30
N CYS A 258 -11.58 25.36 31.49
CA CYS A 258 -12.54 25.99 30.60
C CYS A 258 -12.70 27.47 30.96
N ASP A 259 -11.70 28.29 30.62
CA ASP A 259 -11.77 29.75 30.46
C ASP A 259 -11.26 30.11 29.06
#